data_AF-A0A374TCL9-F1
#
_entry.id   AF-A0A374TCL9-F1
#
_cell.length_a   1.000
_cell.length_b   1.000
_cell.length_c   1.000
_cell.angle_alpha   90.00
_cell.angle_beta   90.00
_cell.angle_gamma   90.00
#
_symmetry.space_group_name_H-M   'P 1'
#
loop_
_entity.id
_entity.type
_entity.pdbx_description
1 polymer ?
#
loop_
_entity_poly.entity_id
_entity_poly.type
_entity_poly.pdbx_seq_one_letter_code
_entity_poly.pdbx_strand_id
1 'polypeptide(L)'
;MIELEKKELIYDIKNTAFSFSDSYASQKDMDAKQLKNVFDVSEEGNRDKLARILDSAVEDCREMLFRFTKVEMYCGGFDSNEWAECIGSPTNEEEAYYLALRMPKGFSSTSVHTMTVYIHDYIVNQALYEWLMVVYPEGADRFWALAEEKKEKIKNASNRSAVRARIRLHPF
;
A
#
# COMPACT_ATOMS: atom_id res chain seq x y z
N MET A 1 2.39 -15.52 1.75
CA MET A 1 1.48 -14.57 2.39
C MET A 1 2.30 -13.37 2.78
N ILE A 2 1.83 -12.17 2.45
CA ILE A 2 2.40 -10.91 2.96
C ILE A 2 1.43 -10.41 4.03
N GLU A 3 1.99 -10.05 5.18
CA GLU A 3 1.28 -9.50 6.33
C GLU A 3 1.73 -8.05 6.51
N LEU A 4 0.78 -7.15 6.67
CA LEU A 4 0.99 -5.72 6.87
C LEU A 4 0.24 -5.28 8.12
N GLU A 5 0.95 -5.02 9.20
CA GLU A 5 0.31 -4.63 10.46
C GLU A 5 -0.33 -3.24 10.34
N LYS A 6 -1.62 -3.13 10.69
CA LYS A 6 -2.34 -1.84 10.67
C LYS A 6 -1.64 -0.83 11.59
N LYS A 7 -1.09 -1.31 12.71
CA LYS A 7 -0.36 -0.52 13.72
C LYS A 7 0.88 0.16 13.13
N GLU A 8 1.67 -0.60 12.38
CA GLU A 8 2.88 -0.11 11.71
C GLU A 8 2.54 0.88 10.60
N LEU A 9 1.55 0.56 9.75
CA LEU A 9 1.08 1.48 8.70
C LEU A 9 0.63 2.83 9.28
N ILE A 10 -0.21 2.80 10.33
CA ILE A 10 -0.68 4.03 10.99
C ILE A 10 0.48 4.80 11.62
N TYR A 11 1.45 4.11 12.24
CA TYR A 11 2.62 4.73 12.83
C TYR A 11 3.47 5.45 11.79
N ASP A 12 3.74 4.81 10.65
CA ASP A 12 4.56 5.41 9.58
C ASP A 12 3.84 6.57 8.88
N ILE A 13 2.51 6.46 8.70
CA ILE A 13 1.69 7.58 8.18
C ILE A 13 1.78 8.78 9.13
N LYS A 14 1.60 8.57 10.45
CA LYS A 14 1.72 9.63 11.46
C LYS A 14 3.10 10.27 11.43
N ASN A 15 4.16 9.48 11.45
CA ASN A 15 5.53 9.99 11.50
C ASN A 15 5.92 10.74 10.23
N THR A 16 5.47 10.25 9.08
CA THR A 16 5.75 10.89 7.79
C THR A 16 4.96 12.18 7.66
N ALA A 17 3.67 12.19 8.06
CA ALA A 17 2.87 13.41 8.15
C ALA A 17 3.52 14.44 9.08
N PHE A 18 4.03 13.98 10.23
CA PHE A 18 4.71 14.86 11.19
C PHE A 18 5.96 15.50 10.59
N SER A 19 6.84 14.68 10.00
CA SER A 19 8.09 15.12 9.40
C SER A 19 7.85 16.06 8.22
N PHE A 20 6.81 15.78 7.43
CA PHE A 20 6.37 16.63 6.33
C PHE A 20 5.91 18.00 6.82
N SER A 21 4.99 18.04 7.79
CA SER A 21 4.47 19.28 8.36
C SER A 21 5.57 20.14 8.96
N ASP A 22 6.48 19.54 9.73
CA ASP A 22 7.60 20.26 10.36
C ASP A 22 8.55 20.87 9.32
N SER A 23 8.88 20.10 8.27
CA SER A 23 9.73 20.56 7.17
C SER A 23 9.08 21.69 6.36
N TYR A 24 7.78 21.61 6.11
CA TYR A 24 7.05 22.59 5.28
C TYR A 24 6.63 23.84 6.05
N ALA A 25 6.34 23.73 7.34
CA ALA A 25 6.12 24.88 8.22
C ALA A 25 7.28 25.88 8.12
N SER A 26 8.50 25.36 8.01
CA SER A 26 9.72 26.16 7.89
C SER A 26 9.94 26.79 6.51
N GLN A 27 9.28 26.31 5.45
CA GLN A 27 9.58 26.72 4.07
C GLN A 27 8.52 27.63 3.43
N LYS A 28 7.25 27.51 3.83
CA LYS A 28 6.11 28.04 3.08
C LYS A 28 5.11 28.87 3.93
N ASP A 29 5.46 29.21 5.17
CA ASP A 29 4.57 29.93 6.11
C ASP A 29 3.17 29.30 6.17
N MET A 30 3.10 27.97 6.32
CA MET A 30 1.82 27.28 6.45
C MET A 30 1.06 27.78 7.68
N ASP A 31 -0.24 28.02 7.52
CA ASP A 31 -1.09 28.41 8.64
C ASP A 31 -1.14 27.28 9.69
N ALA A 32 -1.19 27.66 10.97
CA ALA A 32 -1.23 26.72 12.09
C ALA A 32 -2.43 25.74 11.98
N LYS A 33 -3.54 26.21 11.40
CA LYS A 33 -4.71 25.36 11.13
C LYS A 33 -4.43 24.29 10.07
N GLN A 34 -3.71 24.64 9.00
CA GLN A 34 -3.35 23.70 7.95
C GLN A 34 -2.38 22.66 8.47
N LEU A 35 -1.36 23.08 9.23
CA LEU A 35 -0.42 22.17 9.89
C LEU A 35 -1.16 21.18 10.79
N LYS A 36 -2.07 21.68 11.64
CA LYS A 36 -2.90 20.83 12.50
C LYS A 36 -3.69 19.79 11.69
N ASN A 37 -4.35 20.21 10.61
CA ASN A 37 -5.13 19.28 9.78
C ASN A 37 -4.26 18.17 9.17
N VAL A 38 -2.99 18.44 8.85
CA VAL A 38 -2.07 17.40 8.37
C VAL A 38 -1.73 16.41 9.48
N PHE A 39 -1.49 16.86 10.71
CA PHE A 39 -1.23 16.00 11.87
C PHE A 39 -2.43 15.12 12.26
N ASP A 40 -3.65 15.64 12.10
CA ASP A 40 -4.88 15.00 12.60
C ASP A 40 -5.31 13.74 11.79
N VAL A 41 -4.48 13.22 10.87
CA VAL A 41 -4.78 12.12 9.93
C VAL A 41 -5.38 10.86 10.57
N SER A 42 -5.00 10.57 11.82
CA SER A 42 -5.37 9.35 12.55
C SER A 42 -6.11 9.62 13.87
N GLU A 43 -6.48 10.89 14.10
CA GLU A 43 -7.25 11.29 15.27
C GLU A 43 -8.64 10.66 15.22
N GLU A 44 -9.31 10.57 16.38
CA GLU A 44 -10.57 9.81 16.54
C GLU A 44 -11.63 10.15 15.49
N GLY A 45 -11.79 11.43 15.14
CA GLY A 45 -12.75 11.86 14.11
C GLY A 45 -12.38 11.51 12.66
N ASN A 46 -11.11 11.15 12.38
CA ASN A 46 -10.60 10.86 11.05
C ASN A 46 -10.26 9.38 10.83
N ARG A 47 -10.35 8.53 11.87
CA ARG A 47 -9.99 7.10 11.78
C ARG A 47 -10.76 6.35 10.70
N ASP A 48 -12.06 6.57 10.59
CA ASP A 48 -12.89 5.89 9.58
C ASP A 48 -12.49 6.28 8.16
N LYS A 49 -12.05 7.52 7.97
CA LYS A 49 -11.58 8.01 6.68
C LYS A 49 -10.20 7.42 6.35
N LEU A 50 -9.29 7.42 7.31
CA LEU A 50 -7.98 6.79 7.15
C LEU A 50 -8.12 5.30 6.88
N ALA A 51 -9.03 4.61 7.58
CA ALA A 51 -9.36 3.22 7.33
C ALA A 51 -9.72 3.03 5.86
N ARG A 52 -10.75 3.73 5.35
CA ARG A 52 -11.21 3.67 3.94
C ARG A 52 -10.11 3.89 2.91
N ILE A 53 -9.21 4.84 3.18
CA ILE A 53 -8.06 5.13 2.32
C ILE A 53 -7.11 3.93 2.30
N LEU A 54 -6.87 3.31 3.45
CA LEU A 54 -6.05 2.10 3.53
C LEU A 54 -6.71 0.89 2.84
N ASP A 55 -8.04 0.70 2.87
CA ASP A 55 -8.70 -0.37 2.07
C ASP A 55 -8.35 -0.18 0.61
N SER A 56 -8.56 1.05 0.12
CA SER A 56 -8.39 1.38 -1.29
C SER A 56 -6.96 1.13 -1.74
N ALA A 57 -5.98 1.56 -0.94
CA ALA A 57 -4.57 1.33 -1.23
C ALA A 57 -4.19 -0.17 -1.21
N VAL A 58 -4.80 -0.96 -0.33
CA VAL A 58 -4.58 -2.42 -0.29
C VAL A 58 -5.24 -3.12 -1.49
N GLU A 59 -6.43 -2.70 -1.90
CA GLU A 59 -7.08 -3.19 -3.12
C GLU A 59 -6.29 -2.85 -4.38
N ASP A 60 -5.72 -1.64 -4.46
CA ASP A 60 -4.80 -1.27 -5.53
C ASP A 60 -3.59 -2.21 -5.57
N CYS A 61 -3.06 -2.61 -4.41
CA CYS A 61 -1.99 -3.62 -4.35
C CYS A 61 -2.44 -4.99 -4.85
N ARG A 62 -3.67 -5.41 -4.52
CA ARG A 62 -4.25 -6.68 -5.00
C ARG A 62 -4.39 -6.67 -6.51
N GLU A 63 -4.82 -5.56 -7.09
CA GLU A 63 -4.96 -5.38 -8.54
C GLU A 63 -3.59 -5.30 -9.24
N MET A 64 -2.63 -4.55 -8.69
CA MET A 64 -1.25 -4.51 -9.21
C MET A 64 -0.61 -5.90 -9.25
N LEU A 65 -0.96 -6.76 -8.28
CA LEU A 65 -0.45 -8.11 -8.15
C LEU A 65 -1.46 -9.17 -8.63
N PHE A 66 -2.44 -8.78 -9.46
CA PHE A 66 -3.56 -9.65 -9.87
C PHE A 66 -3.11 -11.01 -10.38
N ARG A 67 -1.96 -11.09 -11.07
CA ARG A 67 -1.36 -12.34 -11.57
C ARG A 67 -1.05 -13.37 -10.48
N PHE A 68 -0.85 -12.95 -9.23
CA PHE A 68 -0.52 -13.78 -8.09
C PHE A 68 -1.68 -13.90 -7.08
N THR A 69 -2.66 -13.01 -7.13
CA THR A 69 -3.85 -13.02 -6.27
C THR A 69 -5.03 -13.78 -6.89
N LYS A 70 -4.87 -14.38 -8.08
CA LYS A 70 -5.92 -15.18 -8.73
C LYS A 70 -6.42 -16.29 -7.81
N VAL A 71 -7.68 -16.16 -7.41
CA VAL A 71 -8.49 -17.20 -6.80
C VAL A 71 -9.60 -17.54 -7.81
N GLU A 72 -9.88 -18.83 -8.01
CA GLU A 72 -11.02 -19.24 -8.83
C GLU A 72 -12.31 -18.77 -8.15
N MET A 73 -13.20 -18.10 -8.90
CA MET A 73 -14.55 -17.86 -8.41
C MET A 73 -15.27 -19.20 -8.33
N TYR A 74 -15.41 -19.75 -7.14
CA TYR A 74 -16.34 -20.85 -6.91
C TYR A 74 -17.74 -20.24 -6.78
N CYS A 75 -18.58 -20.48 -7.79
CA CYS A 75 -20.01 -20.16 -7.84
C CYS A 75 -20.36 -18.68 -8.02
N GLY A 76 -21.29 -18.40 -8.93
CA GLY A 76 -21.77 -17.06 -9.21
C GLY A 76 -22.61 -16.50 -8.05
N GLY A 77 -22.17 -15.39 -7.49
CA GLY A 77 -22.89 -14.64 -6.46
C GLY A 77 -21.97 -14.19 -5.33
N PHE A 78 -22.06 -12.92 -4.96
CA PHE A 78 -21.56 -12.34 -3.71
C PHE A 78 -22.37 -12.89 -2.50
N ASP A 79 -22.55 -14.21 -2.42
CA ASP A 79 -23.59 -14.82 -1.57
C ASP A 79 -23.06 -15.87 -0.57
N SER A 80 -21.75 -15.88 -0.32
CA SER A 80 -21.20 -16.55 0.85
C SER A 80 -20.33 -15.58 1.64
N ASN A 81 -20.51 -15.58 2.97
CA ASN A 81 -19.62 -14.93 3.93
C ASN A 81 -18.17 -15.44 3.87
N GLU A 82 -17.81 -16.29 2.91
CA GLU A 82 -16.44 -16.76 2.66
C GLU A 82 -15.53 -15.62 2.13
N TRP A 83 -16.12 -14.57 1.55
CA TRP A 83 -15.38 -13.32 1.27
C TRP A 83 -14.99 -12.56 2.56
N ALA A 84 -15.69 -12.76 3.69
CA ALA A 84 -15.33 -12.14 4.97
C ALA A 84 -14.07 -12.75 5.58
N GLU A 85 -13.72 -13.99 5.23
CA GLU A 85 -12.56 -14.72 5.76
C GLU A 85 -11.30 -14.57 4.89
N CYS A 86 -11.42 -14.13 3.64
CA CYS A 86 -10.28 -14.06 2.70
C CYS A 86 -9.89 -12.63 2.29
N ILE A 87 -10.59 -11.62 2.76
CA ILE A 87 -10.38 -10.23 2.35
C ILE A 87 -10.33 -9.40 3.61
N GLY A 88 -9.12 -9.00 3.97
CA GLY A 88 -8.90 -7.88 4.88
C GLY A 88 -9.53 -6.63 4.29
N SER A 89 -10.85 -6.50 4.46
CA SER A 89 -11.51 -5.22 4.59
C SER A 89 -11.05 -4.67 5.93
N PRO A 90 -10.59 -3.43 6.04
CA PRO A 90 -10.27 -2.79 7.31
C PRO A 90 -11.46 -2.37 8.15
N THR A 91 -12.67 -2.77 7.75
CA THR A 91 -13.77 -2.90 8.71
C THR A 91 -13.70 -4.23 9.46
N ASN A 92 -12.80 -5.15 9.09
CA ASN A 92 -12.55 -6.35 9.89
C ASN A 92 -11.79 -6.00 11.17
N GLU A 93 -12.09 -6.73 12.24
CA GLU A 93 -11.49 -6.56 13.56
C GLU A 93 -10.03 -7.05 13.60
N GLU A 94 -9.44 -7.46 12.46
CA GLU A 94 -8.07 -7.98 12.43
C GLU A 94 -7.04 -6.87 12.62
N GLU A 95 -5.89 -7.24 13.17
CA GLU A 95 -4.81 -6.30 13.45
C GLU A 95 -3.92 -5.99 12.22
N ALA A 96 -4.08 -6.75 11.13
CA ALA A 96 -3.24 -6.67 9.93
C ALA A 96 -4.04 -6.83 8.64
N TYR A 97 -3.45 -6.40 7.52
CA TYR A 97 -3.89 -6.77 6.19
C TYR A 97 -3.10 -7.96 5.67
N TYR A 98 -3.82 -8.91 5.08
CA TYR A 98 -3.23 -10.08 4.46
C TYR A 98 -3.35 -10.03 2.94
N LEU A 99 -2.20 -10.15 2.25
CA LEU A 99 -2.14 -10.39 0.81
C LEU A 99 -1.72 -11.84 0.56
N ALA A 100 -2.69 -12.66 0.21
CA ALA A 100 -2.49 -14.05 -0.19
C ALA A 100 -1.98 -14.10 -1.64
N LEU A 101 -0.69 -14.40 -1.81
CA LEU A 101 -0.04 -14.47 -3.12
C LEU A 101 0.39 -15.90 -3.45
N ARG A 102 -0.04 -16.41 -4.60
CA ARG A 102 0.43 -17.67 -5.20
C ARG A 102 1.62 -17.39 -6.12
N MET A 103 2.82 -17.48 -5.53
CA MET A 103 4.07 -17.23 -6.26
C MET A 103 4.50 -18.44 -7.11
N PRO A 104 5.05 -18.23 -8.32
CA PRO A 104 5.67 -19.29 -9.11
C PRO A 104 6.84 -19.96 -8.38
N LYS A 105 7.11 -21.23 -8.71
CA LYS A 105 8.27 -21.95 -8.18
C LYS A 105 9.58 -21.22 -8.56
N GLY A 106 10.48 -21.04 -7.60
CA GLY A 106 11.76 -20.36 -7.78
C GLY A 106 11.76 -18.87 -7.42
N PHE A 107 10.64 -18.31 -6.97
CA PHE A 107 10.61 -16.96 -6.39
C PHE A 107 11.40 -16.95 -5.07
N SER A 108 12.39 -16.07 -4.95
CA SER A 108 13.24 -16.03 -3.74
C SER A 108 12.52 -15.37 -2.56
N SER A 109 12.82 -15.82 -1.33
CA SER A 109 12.32 -15.19 -0.10
C SER A 109 12.72 -13.71 -0.01
N THR A 110 13.96 -13.39 -0.41
CA THR A 110 14.44 -12.01 -0.47
C THR A 110 13.59 -11.14 -1.40
N SER A 111 13.18 -11.67 -2.56
CA SER A 111 12.29 -10.94 -3.48
C SER A 111 10.91 -10.70 -2.89
N VAL A 112 10.36 -11.65 -2.13
CA VAL A 112 9.07 -11.47 -1.42
C VAL A 112 9.22 -10.39 -0.34
N HIS A 113 10.31 -10.41 0.41
CA HIS A 113 10.59 -9.40 1.43
C HIS A 113 10.75 -8.00 0.80
N THR A 114 11.54 -7.85 -0.25
CA THR A 114 11.67 -6.57 -0.98
C THR A 114 10.33 -6.06 -1.49
N MET A 115 9.49 -6.96 -2.01
CA MET A 115 8.16 -6.59 -2.48
C MET A 115 7.24 -6.15 -1.32
N THR A 116 7.35 -6.80 -0.16
CA THR A 116 6.63 -6.42 1.07
C THR A 116 6.98 -4.98 1.47
N VAL A 117 8.27 -4.63 1.49
CA VAL A 117 8.72 -3.26 1.77
C VAL A 117 8.14 -2.26 0.77
N TYR A 118 8.15 -2.58 -0.53
CA TYR A 118 7.59 -1.67 -1.53
C TYR A 118 6.07 -1.51 -1.42
N ILE A 119 5.35 -2.56 -1.06
CA ILE A 119 3.90 -2.52 -0.82
C ILE A 119 3.60 -1.63 0.38
N HIS A 120 4.31 -1.81 1.49
CA HIS A 120 4.15 -0.98 2.69
C HIS A 120 4.39 0.50 2.37
N ASP A 121 5.52 0.81 1.74
CA ASP A 121 5.86 2.18 1.33
C ASP A 121 4.81 2.76 0.38
N TYR A 122 4.30 1.97 -0.56
CA TYR A 122 3.24 2.40 -1.47
C TYR A 122 1.98 2.80 -0.70
N ILE A 123 1.51 1.94 0.22
CA ILE A 123 0.29 2.19 1.01
C ILE A 123 0.45 3.46 1.86
N VAL A 124 1.60 3.63 2.53
CA VAL A 124 1.87 4.84 3.34
C VAL A 124 1.83 6.10 2.47
N ASN A 125 2.49 6.10 1.31
CA ASN A 125 2.53 7.26 0.41
C ASN A 125 1.17 7.54 -0.24
N GLN A 126 0.45 6.50 -0.68
CA GLN A 126 -0.90 6.62 -1.24
C GLN A 126 -1.87 7.20 -0.19
N ALA A 127 -1.78 6.72 1.05
CA ALA A 127 -2.64 7.21 2.12
C ALA A 127 -2.40 8.69 2.45
N LEU A 128 -1.13 9.10 2.49
CA LEU A 128 -0.77 10.50 2.69
C LEU A 128 -1.18 11.37 1.51
N TYR A 129 -1.05 10.88 0.27
CA TYR A 129 -1.53 11.59 -0.91
C TYR A 129 -3.03 11.88 -0.80
N GLU A 130 -3.86 10.86 -0.57
CA GLU A 130 -5.31 11.03 -0.47
C GLU A 130 -5.73 11.89 0.72
N TRP A 131 -5.04 11.77 1.84
CA TRP A 131 -5.28 12.64 2.99
C TRP A 131 -4.96 14.11 2.65
N LEU A 132 -3.79 14.38 2.08
CA LEU A 132 -3.34 15.73 1.74
C LEU A 132 -4.20 16.35 0.64
N MET A 133 -4.71 15.58 -0.31
CA MET A 133 -5.68 16.08 -1.29
C MET A 133 -6.93 16.70 -0.64
N VAL A 134 -7.25 16.33 0.61
CA VAL A 134 -8.36 16.89 1.37
C VAL A 134 -7.92 18.10 2.19
N VAL A 135 -6.81 17.97 2.92
CA VAL A 135 -6.43 18.96 3.95
C VAL A 135 -5.40 19.99 3.50
N TYR A 136 -4.55 19.64 2.52
CA TYR A 136 -3.48 20.47 1.99
C TYR A 136 -3.01 19.99 0.59
N PRO A 137 -3.77 20.30 -0.49
CA PRO A 137 -3.52 19.75 -1.82
C PRO A 137 -2.15 20.11 -2.41
N GLU A 138 -1.61 21.30 -2.09
CA GLU A 138 -0.31 21.77 -2.59
C GLU A 138 0.87 20.86 -2.17
N GLY A 139 0.71 20.09 -1.10
CA GLY A 139 1.70 19.14 -0.61
C GLY A 139 1.55 17.72 -1.17
N ALA A 140 0.41 17.42 -1.81
CA ALA A 140 0.02 16.05 -2.12
C ALA A 140 0.87 15.43 -3.25
N ASP A 141 1.22 16.21 -4.28
CA ASP A 141 1.91 15.74 -5.48
C ASP A 141 3.23 14.99 -5.20
N ARG A 142 3.93 15.37 -4.12
CA ARG A 142 5.16 14.67 -3.70
C ARG A 142 4.87 13.22 -3.32
N PHE A 143 3.80 12.98 -2.58
CA PHE A 143 3.44 11.64 -2.12
C PHE A 143 2.86 10.81 -3.25
N TRP A 144 2.16 11.44 -4.19
CA TRP A 144 1.78 10.79 -5.44
C TRP A 144 3.00 10.28 -6.22
N ALA A 145 4.01 11.13 -6.41
CA ALA A 145 5.23 10.73 -7.12
C ALA A 145 5.96 9.57 -6.42
N LEU A 146 6.04 9.59 -5.09
CA LEU A 146 6.61 8.49 -4.30
C LEU A 146 5.78 7.22 -4.41
N ALA A 147 4.45 7.30 -4.36
CA ALA A 147 3.55 6.16 -4.54
C ALA A 147 3.72 5.54 -5.94
N GLU A 148 3.74 6.35 -7.00
CA GLU A 148 3.95 5.86 -8.37
C GLU A 148 5.33 5.21 -8.54
N GLU A 149 6.40 5.76 -7.93
CA GLU A 149 7.71 5.12 -7.91
C GLU A 149 7.67 3.73 -7.24
N LYS A 150 6.98 3.60 -6.10
CA LYS A 150 6.85 2.31 -5.40
C LYS A 150 6.01 1.32 -6.21
N LYS A 151 4.94 1.79 -6.85
CA LYS A 151 4.12 1.01 -7.78
C LYS A 151 4.93 0.45 -8.95
N GLU A 152 5.81 1.25 -9.55
CA GLU A 152 6.74 0.74 -10.56
C GLU A 152 7.71 -0.31 -10.00
N LYS A 153 8.24 -0.09 -8.79
CA LYS A 153 9.11 -1.07 -8.13
C LYS A 153 8.40 -2.39 -7.83
N ILE A 154 7.14 -2.36 -7.38
CA ILE A 154 6.30 -3.55 -7.18
C ILE A 154 6.13 -4.30 -8.50
N LYS A 155 5.73 -3.60 -9.57
CA LYS A 155 5.58 -4.19 -10.91
C LYS A 155 6.88 -4.82 -11.40
N ASN A 156 8.00 -4.12 -11.27
CA ASN A 156 9.31 -4.62 -11.68
C ASN A 156 9.76 -5.84 -10.87
N ALA A 157 9.55 -5.83 -9.55
CA ALA A 157 9.85 -6.97 -8.69
C ALA A 157 8.99 -8.20 -9.06
N SER A 158 7.71 -7.99 -9.36
CA SER A 158 6.79 -9.05 -9.81
C SER A 158 7.24 -9.71 -11.12
N ASN A 159 7.86 -8.94 -12.03
CA ASN A 159 8.26 -9.38 -13.35
C ASN A 159 9.63 -10.08 -13.38
N ARG A 160 10.54 -9.75 -12.46
CA ARG A 160 11.88 -10.36 -12.39
C ARG A 160 11.83 -11.88 -12.24
N SER A 161 10.79 -12.40 -11.60
CA SER A 161 10.66 -13.82 -11.26
C SER A 161 10.04 -14.68 -12.36
N ALA A 162 9.63 -14.07 -13.49
CA ALA A 162 9.05 -14.78 -14.64
C ALA A 162 10.09 -15.18 -15.69
N VAL A 163 11.34 -14.72 -15.57
CA VAL A 163 12.38 -15.03 -16.55
C VAL A 163 12.97 -16.40 -16.22
N ARG A 164 12.46 -17.44 -16.89
CA ARG A 164 13.16 -18.70 -17.13
C ARG A 164 14.64 -18.37 -17.37
N ALA A 165 15.56 -18.92 -16.58
CA ALA A 165 16.99 -18.70 -16.79
C ALA A 165 17.28 -18.86 -18.29
N ARG A 166 17.79 -17.81 -18.95
CA ARG A 166 18.14 -17.87 -20.38
C ARG A 166 19.13 -19.03 -20.52
N ILE A 167 18.67 -20.15 -21.06
CA ILE A 167 19.53 -21.25 -21.47
C ILE A 167 20.44 -20.64 -22.53
N ARG A 168 21.74 -20.55 -22.24
CA ARG A 168 22.71 -20.16 -23.24
C ARG A 168 22.63 -21.22 -24.33
N LEU A 169 22.16 -20.85 -25.52
CA LEU A 169 22.40 -21.66 -26.71
C LEU A 169 23.92 -21.70 -26.87
N HIS A 170 24.51 -22.85 -26.58
CA HIS A 170 25.92 -23.08 -26.89
C HIS A 170 26.06 -22.97 -28.42
N PRO A 171 27.03 -22.18 -28.91
CA PRO A 171 27.31 -22.15 -30.34
C PRO A 171 27.89 -23.51 -30.72
N PHE A 172 27.20 -24.23 -31.60
CA PHE A 172 27.83 -25.25 -32.42
C PHE A 172 28.73 -24.55 -33.44
#